data_AF-A0A0N8VLY3-F1
#
_entry.id   AF-A0A0N8VLY3-F1
#
_cell.length_a   1.000
_cell.length_b   1.000
_cell.length_c   1.000
_cell.angle_alpha   90.00
_cell.angle_beta   90.00
_cell.angle_gamma   90.00
#
_symmetry.space_group_name_H-M   'P 1'
#
loop_
_entity.id
_entity.type
_entity.pdbx_description
1 polymer ?
#
loop_
_entity_poly.entity_id
_entity_poly.type
_entity_poly.pdbx_seq_one_letter_code
_entity_poly.pdbx_strand_id
1 'polypeptide(L)'
;MKIQIRILIYSILFFLYLSTTSLLLSLGELLKTDPYVTLGCGFAVLNLIYTFFALKWTPILNIIFSILIAALSLFLAVQFANLHLLAKYDPYLVKTAIFTNAILSIIFWEIVYQVKIRKAK
;
A
#
# COMPACT_ATOMS: atom_id res chain seq x y z
N MET A 1 -14.63 -0.02 -14.82
CA MET A 1 -13.94 -1.30 -15.10
C MET A 1 -14.78 -2.43 -14.57
N LYS A 2 -14.78 -3.58 -15.26
CA LYS A 2 -15.43 -4.81 -14.77
C LYS A 2 -14.79 -5.23 -13.44
N ILE A 3 -15.59 -5.82 -12.54
CA ILE A 3 -15.16 -6.21 -11.20
C ILE A 3 -13.96 -7.19 -11.23
N GLN A 4 -13.95 -8.10 -12.20
CA GLN A 4 -12.91 -9.11 -12.38
C GLN A 4 -11.53 -8.49 -12.63
N ILE A 5 -11.46 -7.45 -13.46
CA ILE A 5 -10.20 -6.79 -13.79
C ILE A 5 -9.69 -5.99 -12.58
N ARG A 6 -10.59 -5.42 -11.78
CA ARG A 6 -10.22 -4.72 -10.53
C ARG A 6 -9.61 -5.68 -9.51
N ILE A 7 -10.24 -6.83 -9.30
CA ILE A 7 -9.71 -7.86 -8.39
C ILE A 7 -8.33 -8.32 -8.86
N LEU A 8 -8.16 -8.61 -10.16
CA LEU A 8 -6.86 -8.98 -10.73
C LEU A 8 -5.79 -7.93 -10.43
N ILE A 9 -6.10 -6.66 -10.69
CA ILE A 9 -5.19 -5.54 -10.49
C ILE A 9 -4.83 -5.38 -9.00
N TYR A 10 -5.79 -5.54 -8.08
CA TYR A 10 -5.52 -5.50 -6.64
C TYR A 10 -4.68 -6.69 -6.17
N SER A 11 -4.90 -7.89 -6.71
CA SER A 11 -4.07 -9.06 -6.42
C SER A 11 -2.63 -8.83 -6.89
N ILE A 12 -2.43 -8.22 -8.05
CA ILE A 12 -1.08 -7.88 -8.54
C ILE A 12 -0.42 -6.86 -7.60
N LEU A 13 -1.14 -5.82 -7.18
CA LEU A 13 -0.63 -4.84 -6.21
C LEU A 13 -0.24 -5.51 -4.88
N PHE A 14 -1.06 -6.44 -4.40
CA PHE A 14 -0.78 -7.22 -3.19
C PHE A 14 0.53 -8.00 -3.29
N PHE A 15 0.72 -8.76 -4.38
CA PHE A 15 1.96 -9.51 -4.60
C PHE A 15 3.17 -8.60 -4.75
N LEU A 16 3.03 -7.45 -5.43
CA LEU A 16 4.09 -6.44 -5.53
C LEU A 16 4.49 -5.91 -4.15
N TYR A 17 3.53 -5.62 -3.26
CA TYR A 17 3.84 -5.18 -1.90
C TYR A 17 4.66 -6.22 -1.16
N LEU A 18 4.25 -7.50 -1.21
CA LEU A 18 4.95 -8.58 -0.52
C LEU A 18 6.38 -8.79 -1.07
N SER A 19 6.54 -8.85 -2.39
CA SER A 19 7.84 -9.10 -3.01
C SER A 19 8.81 -7.92 -2.86
N THR A 20 8.31 -6.70 -2.88
CA THR A 20 9.16 -5.49 -2.87
C THR A 20 9.56 -5.10 -1.44
N THR A 21 8.84 -5.57 -0.42
CA THR A 21 9.15 -5.21 0.97
C THR A 21 10.56 -5.65 1.40
N SER A 22 10.98 -6.87 1.05
CA SER A 22 12.33 -7.35 1.37
C SER A 22 13.41 -6.52 0.67
N LEU A 23 13.17 -6.15 -0.59
CA LEU A 23 14.07 -5.27 -1.36
C LEU A 23 14.15 -3.87 -0.75
N LEU A 24 13.02 -3.30 -0.33
CA LEU A 24 12.95 -1.99 0.31
C LEU A 24 13.64 -1.96 1.67
N LEU A 25 13.50 -3.03 2.47
CA LEU A 25 14.20 -3.16 3.75
C LEU A 25 15.71 -3.24 3.54
N SER A 26 16.18 -4.07 2.59
CA SER A 26 17.61 -4.17 2.27
C SER A 26 18.17 -2.84 1.73
N LEU A 27 17.41 -2.11 0.93
CA LEU A 27 17.74 -0.74 0.52
C LEU A 27 17.82 0.22 1.71
N GLY A 28 16.89 0.13 2.65
CA GLY A 28 16.90 0.96 3.87
C GLY A 28 18.13 0.69 4.75
N GLU A 29 18.53 -0.57 4.89
CA GLU A 29 19.74 -0.97 5.59
C GLU A 29 21.01 -0.41 4.91
N LEU A 30 21.06 -0.45 3.57
CA LEU A 30 22.17 0.11 2.79
C LEU A 30 22.27 1.64 2.94
N LEU A 31 21.14 2.33 2.89
CA LEU A 31 21.06 3.79 3.00
C LEU A 31 21.17 4.29 4.46
N LYS A 32 21.19 3.40 5.45
CA LYS A 32 21.16 3.73 6.90
C LYS A 32 20.02 4.68 7.27
N THR A 33 18.87 4.52 6.62
CA THR A 33 17.68 5.33 6.85
C THR A 33 16.67 4.59 7.72
N ASP A 34 15.76 5.32 8.37
CA ASP A 34 14.68 4.72 9.14
C ASP A 34 13.83 3.78 8.27
N PRO A 35 13.66 2.49 8.66
CA PRO A 35 12.94 1.50 7.86
C PRO A 35 11.52 1.94 7.48
N TYR A 36 10.83 2.64 8.38
CA TYR A 36 9.48 3.14 8.13
C TYR A 36 9.43 4.22 7.05
N VAL A 37 10.46 5.08 6.98
CA VAL A 37 10.55 6.13 5.96
C VAL A 37 10.83 5.50 4.60
N THR A 38 11.78 4.57 4.54
CA THR A 38 12.11 3.84 3.30
C THR A 38 10.91 3.05 2.78
N LEU A 39 10.21 2.33 3.66
CA LEU A 39 9.00 1.58 3.31
C LEU A 39 7.88 2.51 2.83
N GLY A 40 7.60 3.59 3.55
CA GLY A 40 6.57 4.56 3.17
C GLY A 40 6.82 5.17 1.79
N CYS A 41 8.05 5.64 1.53
CA CYS A 41 8.44 6.16 0.22
C CYS A 41 8.37 5.08 -0.87
N GLY A 42 8.83 3.86 -0.59
CA GLY A 42 8.73 2.73 -1.51
C GLY A 42 7.30 2.40 -1.92
N PHE A 43 6.41 2.31 -0.94
CA PHE A 43 4.99 2.05 -1.19
C PHE A 43 4.30 3.22 -1.91
N ALA A 44 4.72 4.47 -1.65
CA ALA A 44 4.23 5.62 -2.40
C ALA A 44 4.62 5.54 -3.89
N VAL A 45 5.85 5.14 -4.20
CA VAL A 45 6.31 4.92 -5.59
C VAL A 45 5.55 3.78 -6.25
N LEU A 46 5.36 2.65 -5.56
CA LEU A 46 4.57 1.52 -6.07
C LEU A 46 3.12 1.92 -6.35
N ASN A 47 2.49 2.68 -5.46
CA ASN A 47 1.14 3.22 -5.66
C ASN A 47 1.08 4.18 -6.85
N LEU A 48 2.12 4.99 -7.04
CA LEU A 48 2.20 5.91 -8.17
C LEU A 48 2.30 5.13 -9.48
N ILE A 49 3.19 4.15 -9.59
CA ILE A 49 3.28 3.27 -10.77
C ILE A 49 1.92 2.64 -11.04
N TYR A 50 1.30 2.05 -10.02
CA TYR A 50 -0.01 1.44 -10.10
C TYR A 50 -1.09 2.38 -10.65
N THR A 51 -1.17 3.61 -10.13
CA THR A 51 -2.21 4.56 -10.52
C THR A 51 -2.08 5.08 -11.94
N PHE A 52 -0.85 5.24 -12.42
CA PHE A 52 -0.58 5.64 -13.80
C PHE A 52 -1.05 4.57 -14.79
N PHE A 53 -0.81 3.29 -14.52
CA PHE A 53 -1.23 2.21 -15.41
C PHE A 53 -2.71 1.83 -15.25
N ALA A 54 -3.24 1.79 -14.02
CA ALA A 54 -4.57 1.26 -13.75
C ALA A 54 -5.69 2.31 -13.86
N LEU A 55 -5.47 3.53 -13.35
CA LEU A 55 -6.56 4.47 -13.12
C LEU A 55 -6.77 5.48 -14.25
N LYS A 56 -5.76 5.83 -15.06
CA LYS A 56 -5.84 6.87 -16.11
C LYS A 56 -6.56 8.15 -15.63
N TRP A 57 -6.21 8.65 -14.43
CA TRP A 57 -6.74 9.92 -13.89
C TRP A 57 -5.82 11.10 -14.25
N THR A 58 -6.22 12.31 -13.83
CA THR A 58 -5.32 13.46 -13.83
C THR A 58 -4.08 13.13 -12.97
N PRO A 59 -2.87 13.34 -13.50
CA PRO A 59 -1.64 12.89 -12.86
C PRO A 59 -1.46 13.47 -11.44
N ILE A 60 -1.93 14.71 -11.23
CA ILE A 60 -1.86 15.40 -9.93
C ILE A 60 -2.66 14.65 -8.85
N LEU A 61 -3.89 14.23 -9.14
CA LEU A 61 -4.71 13.49 -8.18
C LEU A 61 -4.11 12.12 -7.87
N ASN A 62 -3.56 11.45 -8.88
CA ASN A 62 -2.88 10.16 -8.69
C ASN A 62 -1.70 10.27 -7.71
N ILE A 63 -0.88 11.31 -7.85
CA ILE A 63 0.26 11.54 -6.95
C ILE A 63 -0.23 11.76 -5.51
N ILE A 64 -1.19 12.66 -5.32
CA ILE A 64 -1.73 13.00 -3.99
C ILE A 64 -2.33 11.77 -3.32
N PHE A 65 -3.18 11.01 -4.02
CA PHE A 65 -3.79 9.80 -3.47
C PHE A 65 -2.75 8.70 -3.21
N SER A 66 -1.75 8.55 -4.07
CA SER A 66 -0.70 7.53 -3.86
C SER A 66 0.10 7.78 -2.59
N ILE A 67 0.46 9.04 -2.32
CA ILE A 67 1.20 9.45 -1.12
C ILE A 67 0.30 9.32 0.12
N LEU A 68 -0.94 9.83 0.06
CA LEU A 68 -1.88 9.75 1.18
C LEU A 68 -2.18 8.31 1.56
N ILE A 69 -2.45 7.45 0.57
CA ILE A 69 -2.75 6.04 0.81
C ILE A 69 -1.55 5.34 1.43
N ALA A 70 -0.34 5.55 0.92
CA ALA A 70 0.88 4.94 1.47
C ALA A 70 1.14 5.37 2.92
N ALA A 71 0.96 6.66 3.24
CA ALA A 71 1.13 7.17 4.59
C ALA A 71 0.07 6.63 5.55
N LEU A 72 -1.20 6.65 5.15
CA LEU A 72 -2.32 6.18 5.97
C LEU A 72 -2.26 4.66 6.18
N SER A 73 -2.00 3.88 5.14
CA SER A 73 -1.94 2.42 5.24
C SER A 73 -0.78 1.98 6.13
N LEU A 74 0.39 2.62 6.01
CA LEU A 74 1.54 2.31 6.85
C LEU A 74 1.28 2.70 8.30
N PHE A 75 0.72 3.89 8.55
CA PHE A 75 0.37 4.33 9.90
C PHE A 75 -0.60 3.35 10.58
N LEU A 76 -1.70 3.01 9.92
CA LEU A 76 -2.66 2.04 10.45
C LEU A 76 -2.03 0.65 10.63
N ALA A 77 -1.17 0.22 9.72
CA ALA A 77 -0.50 -1.07 9.82
C ALA A 77 0.42 -1.16 11.05
N VAL A 78 1.16 -0.10 11.37
CA VAL A 78 1.99 -0.04 12.58
C VAL A 78 1.12 -0.06 13.83
N GLN A 79 0.01 0.68 13.87
CA GLN A 79 -0.92 0.63 14.99
C GLN A 79 -1.49 -0.79 15.16
N PHE A 80 -1.87 -1.44 14.06
CA PHE A 80 -2.41 -2.80 14.07
C PHE A 80 -1.38 -3.84 14.53
N ALA A 81 -0.12 -3.68 14.15
CA ALA A 81 0.98 -4.48 14.66
C ALA A 81 1.17 -4.28 16.17
N ASN A 82 1.14 -3.03 16.64
CA ASN A 82 1.27 -2.68 18.06
C ASN A 82 0.13 -3.20 18.95
N LEU A 83 -1.04 -3.53 18.39
CA LEU A 83 -2.11 -4.20 19.12
C LEU A 83 -1.76 -5.65 19.50
N HIS A 84 -0.62 -6.20 19.04
CA HIS A 84 -0.09 -7.53 19.39
C HIS A 84 -1.10 -8.70 19.18
N LEU A 85 -2.14 -8.49 18.36
CA LEU A 85 -3.23 -9.46 18.15
C LEU A 85 -2.74 -10.82 17.66
N LEU A 86 -1.62 -10.83 16.94
CA LEU A 86 -1.00 -12.02 16.34
C LEU A 86 0.42 -12.28 16.87
N ALA A 87 0.79 -11.74 18.04
CA ALA A 87 2.13 -11.84 18.61
C ALA A 87 2.62 -13.29 18.79
N LYS A 88 1.70 -14.27 18.91
CA LYS A 88 2.02 -15.69 18.98
C LYS A 88 2.55 -16.28 17.65
N TYR A 89 2.18 -15.69 16.52
CA TYR A 89 2.56 -16.16 15.18
C TYR A 89 3.66 -15.30 14.53
N ASP A 90 3.82 -14.05 14.98
CA ASP A 90 4.82 -13.13 14.48
C ASP A 90 5.48 -12.36 15.64
N PRO A 91 6.57 -12.90 16.22
CA PRO A 91 7.24 -12.29 17.37
C PRO A 91 7.80 -10.89 17.09
N TYR A 92 8.12 -10.62 15.82
CA TYR A 92 8.68 -9.34 15.38
C TYR A 92 7.62 -8.39 14.82
N LEU A 93 6.36 -8.85 14.67
CA LEU A 93 5.21 -8.10 14.14
C LEU A 93 5.38 -7.53 12.71
N VAL A 94 6.54 -7.74 12.10
CA VAL A 94 6.91 -7.21 10.78
C VAL A 94 6.00 -7.79 9.70
N LYS A 95 5.76 -9.10 9.71
CA LYS A 95 4.92 -9.75 8.70
C LYS A 95 3.48 -9.26 8.84
N THR A 96 2.99 -9.15 10.07
CA THR A 96 1.66 -8.63 10.37
C THR A 96 1.49 -7.21 9.84
N ALA A 97 2.46 -6.33 10.09
CA ALA A 97 2.43 -4.96 9.57
C ALA A 97 2.40 -4.92 8.04
N ILE A 98 3.22 -5.73 7.36
CA ILE A 98 3.30 -5.74 5.90
C ILE A 98 1.98 -6.21 5.28
N PHE A 99 1.41 -7.30 5.80
CA PHE A 99 0.12 -7.82 5.33
C PHE A 99 -0.99 -6.80 5.54
N THR A 100 -1.07 -6.19 6.72
CA THR A 100 -2.07 -5.16 7.01
C THR A 100 -1.91 -3.95 6.10
N ASN A 101 -0.68 -3.51 5.86
CA ASN A 101 -0.40 -2.39 4.96
C ASN A 101 -0.89 -2.66 3.53
N ALA A 102 -0.60 -3.85 2.99
CA ALA A 102 -1.02 -4.25 1.65
C ALA A 102 -2.55 -4.34 1.53
N ILE A 103 -3.23 -4.91 2.52
CA ILE A 103 -4.70 -5.01 2.56
C ILE A 103 -5.34 -3.62 2.64
N LEU A 104 -4.85 -2.75 3.53
CA LEU A 104 -5.37 -1.40 3.70
C LEU A 104 -5.17 -0.54 2.44
N SER A 105 -4.03 -0.65 1.78
CA SER A 105 -3.77 0.03 0.51
C SER A 105 -4.80 -0.34 -0.56
N ILE A 106 -5.16 -1.63 -0.68
CA ILE A 106 -6.20 -2.10 -1.60
C ILE A 106 -7.58 -1.54 -1.23
N ILE A 107 -7.94 -1.58 0.06
CA ILE A 107 -9.21 -1.05 0.54
C ILE A 107 -9.32 0.45 0.25
N PHE A 108 -8.26 1.24 0.49
CA PHE A 108 -8.27 2.66 0.20
C PHE A 108 -8.37 2.94 -1.30
N TRP A 109 -7.69 2.18 -2.15
CA TRP A 109 -7.85 2.28 -3.60
C TRP A 109 -9.27 1.95 -4.06
N GLU A 110 -9.90 0.97 -3.45
CA GLU A 110 -11.30 0.62 -3.71
C GLU A 110 -12.24 1.77 -3.32
N ILE A 111 -12.04 2.37 -2.14
CA ILE A 111 -12.83 3.52 -1.67
C ILE A 111 -12.70 4.69 -2.65
N VAL A 112 -11.47 5.05 -3.03
CA VAL A 112 -11.18 6.12 -3.99
C VAL A 112 -11.87 5.85 -5.34
N TYR A 113 -11.85 4.60 -5.79
CA TYR A 113 -12.54 4.18 -7.01
C TYR A 113 -14.07 4.31 -6.92
N GLN A 114 -14.67 3.87 -5.82
CA GLN A 114 -16.12 3.93 -5.60
C GLN A 114 -16.63 5.37 -5.47
N VAL A 115 -15.90 6.23 -4.75
CA VAL A 115 -16.22 7.65 -4.62
C VAL A 115 -16.24 8.33 -5.98
N LYS A 116 -15.29 7.99 -6.87
CA LYS A 116 -15.26 8.48 -8.24
C LYS A 116 -16.51 8.07 -9.02
N ILE A 117 -16.87 6.79 -9.00
CA ILE A 117 -18.04 6.28 -9.72
C ILE A 117 -19.31 7.01 -9.27
N ARG A 118 -19.45 7.26 -7.96
CA ARG A 118 -20.62 7.96 -7.43
C ARG A 118 -20.70 9.43 -7.86
N LYS A 119 -19.57 10.12 -7.99
CA LYS A 119 -19.53 11.53 -8.46
C LYS A 119 -19.70 11.69 -9.98
N ALA A 120 -19.50 10.62 -10.75
CA ALA A 120 -19.67 10.63 -12.20
C ALA A 120 -21.09 10.26 -12.67
N LYS A 121 -21.96 9.86 -11.73
CA LYS A 121 -23.40 9.73 -11.90
C LYS A 121 -24.08 11.00 -11.43
#